data_AF-A0A519RFQ5-F1
#
_entry.id   AF-A0A519RFQ5-F1
#
_cell.length_a   1.000
_cell.length_b   1.000
_cell.length_c   1.000
_cell.angle_alpha   90.00
_cell.angle_beta   90.00
_cell.angle_gamma   90.00
#
_symmetry.space_group_name_H-M   'P 1'
#
loop_
_entity.id
_entity.type
_entity.pdbx_description
1 polymer ?
#
loop_
_entity_poly.entity_id
_entity_poly.type
_entity_poly.pdbx_seq_one_letter_code
_entity_poly.pdbx_strand_id
1 'polypeptide(L)'
;MKKCLGSIIPSCLFFAFVSKLSFMRIIILLLFLSLSIRVSAQRTVVGLPKMNMLYVGLENPIEVAVDGVKAKDIVVEMKGGELKGENGKYVFVPDFKQTSSTLKIGIKKKNEVKNHIVRITACSSNFYSFYSPGKETSFL
;
A
#
# COMPACT_ATOMS: atom_id res chain seq x y z
N MET A 1 5.15 62.00 72.67
CA MET A 1 5.97 60.84 72.21
C MET A 1 5.05 59.72 71.75
N LYS A 2 5.42 59.05 70.64
CA LYS A 2 4.95 57.74 70.11
C LYS A 2 4.23 57.75 68.74
N LYS A 3 5.08 57.68 67.71
CA LYS A 3 5.12 56.76 66.54
C LYS A 3 3.83 56.52 65.73
N CYS A 4 3.80 57.07 64.51
CA CYS A 4 3.04 56.54 63.38
C CYS A 4 3.80 55.35 62.75
N LEU A 5 3.12 54.21 62.58
CA LEU A 5 3.64 53.05 61.84
C LEU A 5 3.45 53.27 60.32
N GLY A 6 4.55 53.27 59.58
CA GLY A 6 4.54 53.10 58.13
C GLY A 6 4.67 51.61 57.78
N SER A 7 3.73 51.08 57.02
CA SER A 7 3.80 49.74 56.40
C SER A 7 4.05 49.92 54.91
N ILE A 8 5.28 49.61 54.47
CA ILE A 8 5.71 49.58 53.07
C ILE A 8 5.50 48.14 52.59
N ILE A 9 4.47 47.95 51.77
CA ILE A 9 4.19 46.68 51.09
C ILE A 9 5.19 46.57 49.92
N PRO A 10 6.00 45.50 49.82
CA PRO A 10 7.00 45.39 48.76
C PRO A 10 6.33 44.97 47.45
N SER A 11 6.39 45.86 46.46
CA SER A 11 5.95 45.68 45.07
C SER A 11 6.62 44.52 44.32
N CYS A 12 7.64 43.88 44.91
CA CYS A 12 8.37 42.77 44.31
C CYS A 12 7.63 41.41 44.36
N LEU A 13 6.71 41.21 45.32
CA LEU A 13 5.97 39.94 45.45
C LEU A 13 4.86 39.75 44.41
N PHE A 14 4.37 40.84 43.82
CA PHE A 14 3.31 40.80 42.83
C PHE A 14 3.83 40.40 41.42
N PHE A 15 5.04 40.82 41.07
CA PHE A 15 5.63 40.54 39.75
C PHE A 15 6.06 39.08 39.58
N ALA A 16 6.51 38.42 40.65
CA ALA A 16 6.90 37.01 40.61
C ALA A 16 5.71 36.07 40.40
N PHE A 17 4.51 36.44 40.90
CA PHE A 17 3.31 35.61 40.82
C PHE A 17 2.67 35.62 39.41
N VAL A 18 2.68 36.77 38.73
CA VAL A 18 2.17 36.91 37.35
C VAL A 18 3.03 36.15 36.34
N SER A 19 4.35 36.06 36.57
CA SER A 19 5.27 35.32 35.68
C SER A 19 5.02 33.81 35.66
N LYS A 20 4.71 33.21 36.83
CA LYS A 20 4.40 31.76 36.96
C LYS A 20 3.05 31.40 36.35
N LEU A 21 2.07 32.30 36.43
CA LEU A 21 0.73 32.10 35.85
C LEU A 21 0.74 32.20 34.32
N SER A 22 1.63 33.03 33.76
CA SER A 22 1.88 33.12 32.32
C SER A 22 2.61 31.89 31.78
N PHE A 23 3.63 31.39 32.50
CA PHE A 23 4.37 30.19 32.12
C PHE A 23 3.49 28.93 32.08
N MET A 24 2.60 28.75 33.06
CA MET A 24 1.66 27.61 33.08
C MET A 24 0.68 27.63 31.90
N ARG A 25 0.23 28.80 31.46
CA ARG A 25 -0.63 28.94 30.26
C ARG A 25 0.12 28.61 28.97
N ILE A 26 1.40 28.97 28.87
CA ILE A 26 2.26 28.63 27.73
C ILE A 26 2.52 27.13 27.68
N ILE A 27 2.75 26.48 28.82
CA ILE A 27 2.93 25.01 28.91
C ILE A 27 1.64 24.29 28.50
N ILE A 28 0.47 24.78 28.93
CA ILE A 28 -0.83 24.20 28.54
C ILE A 28 -1.06 24.35 27.03
N LEU A 29 -0.73 25.51 26.44
CA LEU A 29 -0.81 25.74 24.99
C LEU A 29 0.15 24.84 24.21
N LEU A 30 1.38 24.66 24.68
CA LEU A 30 2.38 23.76 24.08
C LEU A 30 1.96 22.29 24.19
N LEU A 31 1.39 21.90 25.34
CA LEU A 31 0.83 20.56 25.54
C LEU A 31 -0.32 20.33 24.56
N PHE A 32 -1.26 21.27 24.46
CA PHE A 32 -2.39 21.17 23.54
C PHE A 32 -1.95 21.10 22.07
N LEU A 33 -0.94 21.89 21.69
CA LEU A 33 -0.34 21.86 20.36
C LEU A 33 0.37 20.53 20.05
N SER A 34 1.01 19.92 21.04
CA SER A 34 1.70 18.62 20.90
C SER A 34 0.73 17.43 20.73
N LEU A 35 -0.48 17.53 21.28
CA LEU A 35 -1.50 16.49 21.12
C LEU A 35 -2.14 16.51 19.73
N SER A 36 -2.13 17.63 19.02
CA SER A 36 -2.81 17.78 17.71
C SER A 36 -2.06 17.17 16.51
N ILE A 37 -0.79 16.78 16.64
CA ILE A 37 0.07 16.42 15.49
C ILE A 37 -0.04 14.93 15.10
N ARG A 38 -0.93 14.14 15.71
CA ARG A 38 -1.11 12.73 15.32
C ARG A 38 -1.96 12.59 14.07
N VAL A 39 -1.38 12.88 12.90
CA VAL A 39 -1.92 12.47 11.59
C VAL A 39 -1.41 11.06 11.28
N SER A 40 -2.34 10.10 11.14
CA SER A 40 -2.05 8.76 10.66
C SER A 40 -2.67 8.63 9.28
N ALA A 41 -1.85 8.56 8.23
CA ALA A 41 -2.32 8.31 6.88
C ALA A 41 -2.60 6.81 6.70
N GLN A 42 -3.87 6.42 6.70
CA GLN A 42 -4.28 5.05 6.44
C GLN A 42 -4.15 4.78 4.93
N ARG A 43 -3.20 3.93 4.53
CA ARG A 43 -3.08 3.46 3.12
C ARG A 43 -4.13 2.38 2.88
N THR A 44 -5.27 2.75 2.30
CA THR A 44 -6.27 1.79 1.82
C THR A 44 -5.98 1.42 0.37
N VAL A 45 -5.97 0.13 0.07
CA VAL A 45 -5.82 -0.39 -1.30
C VAL A 45 -7.17 -0.91 -1.74
N VAL A 46 -7.83 -0.20 -2.66
CA VAL A 46 -9.10 -0.64 -3.25
C VAL A 46 -8.76 -1.32 -4.57
N GLY A 47 -8.87 -2.65 -4.60
CA GLY A 47 -8.71 -3.45 -5.80
C GLY A 47 -10.03 -4.14 -6.15
N LEU A 48 -10.37 -4.18 -7.44
CA LEU A 48 -11.50 -4.99 -7.90
C LEU A 48 -11.10 -6.48 -7.84
N PRO A 49 -11.86 -7.35 -7.14
CA PRO A 49 -11.49 -8.75 -6.97
C PRO A 49 -11.46 -9.55 -8.29
N LYS A 50 -12.13 -9.05 -9.34
CA LYS A 50 -12.20 -9.68 -10.66
C LYS A 50 -11.14 -9.20 -11.66
N MET A 51 -10.26 -8.28 -11.29
CA MET A 51 -9.16 -7.83 -12.17
C MET A 51 -7.92 -8.74 -12.07
N ASN A 52 -7.91 -9.71 -11.15
CA ASN A 52 -6.84 -10.69 -10.98
C ASN A 52 -7.11 -11.95 -11.83
N MET A 53 -7.28 -11.76 -13.15
CA MET A 53 -7.51 -12.86 -14.10
C MET A 53 -6.35 -13.03 -15.07
N LEU A 54 -6.01 -14.28 -15.37
CA LEU A 54 -5.06 -14.67 -16.41
C LEU A 54 -5.76 -15.55 -17.42
N TYR A 55 -5.44 -15.40 -18.70
CA TYR A 55 -5.95 -16.27 -19.75
C TYR A 55 -5.08 -17.51 -19.86
N VAL A 56 -5.71 -18.68 -19.71
CA VAL A 56 -5.01 -19.96 -19.80
C VAL A 56 -4.50 -20.19 -21.22
N GLY A 57 -3.25 -20.64 -21.36
CA GLY A 57 -2.66 -20.98 -22.65
C GLY A 57 -2.29 -19.79 -23.54
N LEU A 58 -2.50 -18.56 -23.06
CA LEU A 58 -2.09 -17.32 -23.74
C LEU A 58 -1.02 -16.59 -22.92
N GLU A 59 -0.26 -15.76 -23.61
CA GLU A 59 0.72 -14.87 -22.99
C GLU A 59 0.02 -13.74 -22.25
N ASN A 60 0.22 -13.67 -20.93
CA ASN A 60 -0.31 -12.61 -20.08
C ASN A 60 0.85 -11.70 -19.65
N PRO A 61 0.97 -10.48 -20.20
CA PRO A 61 1.96 -9.53 -19.73
C PRO A 61 1.61 -9.03 -18.32
N ILE A 62 2.62 -9.03 -17.44
CA ILE A 62 2.53 -8.62 -16.04
C ILE A 62 3.65 -7.62 -15.77
N GLU A 63 3.29 -6.45 -15.26
CA GLU A 63 4.25 -5.45 -14.79
C GLU A 63 4.24 -5.39 -13.26
N VAL A 64 5.41 -5.49 -12.66
CA VAL A 64 5.59 -5.49 -11.20
C VAL A 64 6.49 -4.33 -10.81
N ALA A 65 5.94 -3.42 -10.02
CA ALA A 65 6.67 -2.31 -9.44
C ALA A 65 6.54 -2.34 -7.90
N VAL A 66 7.64 -2.06 -7.22
CA VAL A 66 7.70 -1.94 -5.77
C VAL A 66 8.29 -0.58 -5.42
N ASP A 67 7.59 0.16 -4.57
CA ASP A 67 7.97 1.51 -4.17
C ASP A 67 9.38 1.52 -3.55
N GLY A 68 10.24 2.43 -4.02
CA GLY A 68 11.63 2.57 -3.58
C GLY A 68 12.58 1.43 -3.99
N VAL A 69 12.17 0.51 -4.86
CA VAL A 69 12.99 -0.62 -5.33
C VAL A 69 13.25 -0.52 -6.83
N LYS A 70 14.50 -0.71 -7.25
CA LYS A 70 14.83 -0.75 -8.70
C LYS A 70 14.33 -2.06 -9.29
N ALA A 71 13.80 -2.02 -10.51
CA ALA A 71 13.16 -3.18 -11.14
C ALA A 71 14.07 -4.43 -11.24
N LYS A 72 15.38 -4.23 -11.40
CA LYS A 72 16.41 -5.30 -11.41
C LYS A 72 16.57 -6.05 -10.09
N ASP A 73 16.20 -5.42 -8.98
CA ASP A 73 16.30 -5.99 -7.65
C ASP A 73 15.01 -6.73 -7.28
N ILE A 74 13.99 -6.73 -8.16
CA ILE A 74 12.73 -7.45 -7.95
C ILE A 74 12.90 -8.88 -8.47
N VAL A 75 12.48 -9.84 -7.65
CA VAL A 75 12.39 -11.26 -8.01
C VAL A 75 10.93 -11.64 -8.00
N VAL A 76 10.48 -12.25 -9.09
CA VAL A 76 9.11 -12.71 -9.21
C VAL A 76 9.12 -14.21 -9.43
N GLU A 77 8.31 -14.91 -8.66
CA GLU A 77 8.08 -16.34 -8.80
C GLU A 77 6.59 -16.60 -8.97
N MET A 78 6.25 -17.41 -9.97
CA MET A 78 4.90 -17.91 -10.19
C MET A 78 4.90 -19.42 -10.25
N LYS A 79 3.83 -20.04 -9.75
CA LYS A 79 3.60 -21.48 -9.86
C LYS A 79 2.51 -21.76 -10.88
N GLY A 80 2.70 -22.83 -11.65
CA GLY A 80 1.66 -23.39 -12.52
C GLY A 80 1.58 -22.87 -13.93
N GLY A 81 2.73 -22.58 -14.49
CA GLY A 81 2.89 -22.08 -15.83
C GLY A 81 4.32 -21.69 -16.05
N GLU A 82 4.58 -21.16 -17.23
CA GLU A 82 5.88 -20.64 -17.61
C GLU A 82 5.92 -19.13 -17.34
N LEU A 83 6.95 -18.67 -16.61
CA LEU A 83 7.21 -17.25 -16.38
C LEU A 83 8.46 -16.85 -17.17
N LYS A 84 8.32 -15.84 -18.03
CA LYS A 84 9.40 -15.24 -18.82
C LYS A 84 9.52 -13.76 -18.51
N GLY A 85 10.68 -13.18 -18.82
CA GLY A 85 10.95 -11.77 -18.63
C GLY A 85 11.71 -11.45 -17.34
N GLU A 86 12.10 -10.19 -17.21
CA GLU A 86 12.96 -9.68 -16.16
C GLU A 86 12.76 -8.18 -15.98
N ASN A 87 13.38 -7.62 -14.93
CA ASN A 87 13.40 -6.18 -14.67
C ASN A 87 12.00 -5.56 -14.56
N GLY A 88 11.09 -6.21 -13.82
CA GLY A 88 9.74 -5.70 -13.58
C GLY A 88 8.75 -5.95 -14.71
N LYS A 89 9.18 -6.48 -15.87
CA LYS A 89 8.33 -6.84 -16.99
C LYS A 89 8.37 -8.34 -17.22
N TYR A 90 7.22 -8.98 -17.04
CA TYR A 90 7.09 -10.43 -17.13
C TYR A 90 5.98 -10.81 -18.09
N VAL A 91 6.09 -12.01 -18.65
CA VAL A 91 5.03 -12.65 -19.42
C VAL A 91 4.79 -14.01 -18.78
N PHE A 92 3.56 -14.25 -18.36
CA PHE A 92 3.17 -15.51 -17.73
C PHE A 92 2.19 -16.27 -18.63
N VAL A 93 2.47 -17.56 -18.84
CA VAL A 93 1.61 -18.48 -19.58
C VAL A 93 1.12 -19.55 -18.61
N PRO A 94 -0.11 -19.47 -18.10
CA PRO A 94 -0.68 -20.45 -17.19
C PRO A 94 -0.94 -21.80 -17.89
N ASP A 95 -0.68 -22.90 -17.19
CA ASP A 95 -0.99 -24.24 -17.67
C ASP A 95 -2.50 -24.52 -17.66
N PHE A 96 -2.96 -25.34 -18.62
CA PHE A 96 -4.37 -25.74 -18.74
C PHE A 96 -4.94 -26.53 -17.56
N LYS A 97 -4.07 -27.05 -16.69
CA LYS A 97 -4.47 -27.86 -15.53
C LYS A 97 -4.76 -27.03 -14.29
N GLN A 98 -4.59 -25.70 -14.35
CA GLN A 98 -4.60 -24.87 -13.15
C GLN A 98 -5.75 -23.87 -13.10
N THR A 99 -6.52 -23.94 -12.00
CA THR A 99 -7.62 -23.01 -11.73
C THR A 99 -7.14 -21.72 -11.07
N SER A 100 -6.01 -21.76 -10.37
CA SER A 100 -5.44 -20.61 -9.69
C SER A 100 -3.92 -20.70 -9.59
N SER A 101 -3.27 -19.56 -9.81
CA SER A 101 -1.82 -19.40 -9.70
C SER A 101 -1.49 -18.44 -8.57
N THR A 102 -0.33 -18.65 -7.94
CA THR A 102 0.16 -17.82 -6.85
C THR A 102 1.37 -17.03 -7.32
N LEU A 103 1.29 -15.71 -7.23
CA LEU A 103 2.38 -14.78 -7.50
C LEU A 103 3.10 -14.45 -6.20
N LYS A 104 4.41 -14.70 -6.15
CA LYS A 104 5.29 -14.29 -5.06
C LYS A 104 6.27 -13.24 -5.56
N ILE A 105 6.33 -12.13 -4.86
CA ILE A 105 7.28 -11.04 -5.14
C ILE A 105 8.28 -10.97 -4.01
N GLY A 106 9.57 -11.05 -4.35
CA GLY A 106 10.70 -10.91 -3.45
C GLY A 106 11.61 -9.75 -3.90
N ILE A 107 12.43 -9.25 -2.98
CA ILE A 107 13.38 -8.17 -3.24
C ILE A 107 14.78 -8.68 -2.93
N LYS A 108 15.69 -8.61 -3.91
CA LYS A 108 17.14 -8.81 -3.75
C LYS A 108 17.76 -7.59 -3.05
N LYS A 109 17.48 -7.41 -1.76
CA LYS A 109 18.19 -6.44 -0.91
C LYS A 109 18.72 -7.16 0.32
N LYS A 110 19.91 -6.77 0.78
CA LYS A 110 20.58 -7.30 1.99
C LYS A 110 19.58 -7.29 3.17
N ASN A 111 19.04 -8.46 3.50
CA ASN A 111 18.23 -8.80 4.69
C ASN A 111 16.73 -8.46 4.78
N GLU A 112 15.99 -8.22 3.69
CA GLU A 112 14.52 -8.11 3.82
C GLU A 112 13.76 -8.71 2.63
N VAL A 113 13.21 -9.91 2.81
CA VAL A 113 12.32 -10.56 1.84
C VAL A 113 10.88 -10.26 2.23
N LYS A 114 10.32 -9.19 1.66
CA LYS A 114 8.90 -8.87 1.85
C LYS A 114 8.07 -9.63 0.82
N ASN A 115 7.53 -10.77 1.23
CA ASN A 115 6.67 -11.60 0.38
C ASN A 115 5.29 -10.95 0.23
N HIS A 116 4.93 -10.60 -1.00
CA HIS A 116 3.54 -10.32 -1.34
C HIS A 116 2.97 -11.52 -2.10
N ILE A 117 1.91 -12.13 -1.54
CA ILE A 117 1.24 -13.30 -2.12
C ILE A 117 -0.06 -12.83 -2.73
N VAL A 118 -0.16 -12.91 -4.06
CA VAL A 118 -1.39 -12.59 -4.79
C VAL A 118 -1.94 -13.88 -5.40
N ARG A 119 -3.22 -14.15 -5.16
CA ARG A 119 -3.95 -15.23 -5.84
C ARG A 119 -4.51 -14.68 -7.14
N ILE A 120 -4.18 -15.35 -8.23
CA ILE A 120 -4.63 -15.00 -9.57
C ILE A 120 -5.44 -16.18 -10.12
N THR A 121 -6.59 -15.89 -10.71
CA THR A 121 -7.50 -16.93 -11.23
C THR A 121 -7.28 -17.08 -12.71
N ALA A 122 -7.12 -18.32 -13.19
CA ALA A 122 -6.99 -18.55 -14.62
C ALA A 122 -8.38 -18.75 -15.25
N CYS A 123 -8.66 -18.00 -16.31
CA CYS A 123 -9.89 -18.11 -17.10
C CYS A 123 -9.60 -18.98 -18.32
N SER A 124 -10.28 -20.13 -18.41
CA SER A 124 -10.21 -21.03 -19.56
C SER A 124 -11.30 -20.65 -20.56
N SER A 125 -10.91 -20.26 -21.77
CA SER A 125 -11.84 -20.05 -22.89
C SER A 125 -12.11 -21.38 -23.60
N ASN A 126 -12.79 -22.32 -22.93
CA ASN A 126 -13.37 -23.48 -23.61
C ASN A 126 -14.64 -23.04 -24.34
N PHE A 127 -14.50 -22.34 -25.47
CA PHE A 127 -15.60 -22.16 -26.42
C PHE A 127 -15.52 -23.26 -27.46
N TYR A 128 -16.33 -24.31 -27.29
CA TYR A 128 -16.59 -25.26 -28.37
C TYR A 128 -17.52 -24.60 -29.37
N SER A 129 -16.99 -24.08 -30.47
CA SER A 129 -17.81 -23.74 -31.63
C SER A 129 -18.18 -25.03 -32.34
N PHE A 130 -19.44 -25.47 -32.22
CA PHE A 130 -19.99 -26.48 -33.12
C PHE A 130 -20.10 -25.86 -34.51
N TYR A 131 -19.07 -26.06 -35.35
CA TYR A 131 -19.15 -25.74 -36.77
C TYR A 131 -20.04 -26.80 -37.44
N SER A 132 -21.28 -26.42 -37.75
CA SER A 132 -22.16 -27.22 -38.60
C SER A 132 -21.89 -26.79 -40.06
N PRO A 133 -21.24 -27.62 -40.90
CA PRO A 133 -21.06 -27.28 -42.30
C PRO A 133 -22.43 -27.19 -42.96
N GLY A 134 -22.84 -25.96 -43.32
CA GLY A 134 -24.02 -25.75 -44.13
C GLY A 134 -23.85 -26.47 -45.46
N LYS A 135 -24.79 -27.34 -45.81
CA LYS A 135 -24.87 -27.94 -47.14
C LYS A 135 -25.00 -26.80 -48.15
N GLU A 136 -24.03 -26.70 -49.06
CA GLU A 136 -24.18 -25.92 -50.29
C GLU A 136 -25.38 -26.47 -51.06
N THR A 137 -26.49 -25.74 -51.05
CA THR A 137 -27.57 -25.96 -52.00
C THR A 137 -27.18 -25.23 -53.29
N SER A 138 -26.56 -25.97 -54.20
CA SER A 138 -26.38 -25.55 -55.59
C SER A 138 -27.76 -25.50 -56.25
N PHE A 139 -28.25 -24.29 -56.52
CA PHE A 139 -29.39 -24.08 -57.39
C PHE A 139 -28.87 -24.03 -58.84
N LEU A 140 -29.15 -25.10 -59.59
CA LEU A 140 -29.18 -25.11 -61.06
C LEU A 140 -30.61 -25.45 -61.49
#